data_AF-A0A5J4Q3X6-F1
#
_entry.id   AF-A0A5J4Q3X6-F1
#
_cell.length_a   1.000
_cell.length_b   1.000
_cell.length_c   1.000
_cell.angle_alpha   90.00
_cell.angle_beta   90.00
_cell.angle_gamma   90.00
#
_symmetry.space_group_name_H-M   'P 1'
#
loop_
_entity.id
_entity.type
_entity.pdbx_description
1 polymer ?
#
loop_
_entity_poly.entity_id
_entity_poly.type
_entity_poly.pdbx_seq_one_letter_code
_entity_poly.pdbx_strand_id
1 'polypeptide(L)' 'MISIENLKIEFNAIPLFDNVSYVINKKDRIALVGKNGAGKSTMLKILAGLQQPTSGNVSIPRELTIGYLPQVMILTD' A
#
# COMPACT_ATOMS: atom_id res chain seq x y z
N MET A 1 -2.44 1.21 14.97
CA MET A 1 -1.17 1.05 14.24
C MET A 1 -1.44 0.12 13.08
N ILE A 2 -0.96 0.45 11.88
CA ILE A 2 -1.03 -0.45 10.72
C ILE A 2 0.35 -1.10 10.57
N SER A 3 0.41 -2.43 10.49
CA SER A 3 1.68 -3.18 10.33
C SER A 3 1.75 -3.79 8.94
N ILE A 4 2.90 -3.66 8.29
CA ILE A 4 3.24 -4.30 7.02
C ILE A 4 4.41 -5.20 7.30
N GLU A 5 4.28 -6.50 7.00
CA GLU A 5 5.27 -7.52 7.33
C GLU A 5 5.59 -8.39 6.12
N ASN A 6 6.87 -8.41 5.76
CA ASN A 6 7.47 -9.22 4.71
C ASN A 6 6.70 -9.13 3.38
N LEU A 7 6.23 -7.92 3.06
CA LEU A 7 5.38 -7.68 1.91
C LEU A 7 6.15 -7.93 0.61
N LYS A 8 5.60 -8.78 -0.24
CA LYS A 8 6.11 -9.07 -1.58
C LYS A 8 5.06 -8.76 -2.63
N ILE A 9 5.50 -8.14 -3.73
CA ILE A 9 4.69 -7.94 -4.93
C ILE A 9 5.49 -8.40 -6.13
N GLU A 10 4.91 -9.32 -6.89
CA GLU A 10 5.50 -9.85 -8.11
C GLU A 10 4.49 -9.77 -9.26
N PHE A 11 4.97 -9.35 -10.43
CA PHE A 11 4.22 -9.39 -11.68
C PHE A 11 5.01 -10.24 -12.66
N ASN A 12 4.40 -11.31 -13.18
CA ASN A 12 5.05 -12.24 -14.12
C ASN A 12 6.42 -12.72 -13.62
N ALA A 13 6.49 -13.10 -12.32
CA ALA A 13 7.72 -13.51 -11.63
C ALA A 13 8.83 -12.44 -11.53
N ILE A 14 8.53 -11.17 -11.82
CA ILE A 14 9.43 -10.05 -11.60
C ILE A 14 9.00 -9.32 -10.31
N PRO A 15 9.84 -9.28 -9.27
CA PRO A 15 9.52 -8.56 -8.05
C PRO A 15 9.51 -7.05 -8.26
N LEU A 16 8.41 -6.43 -7.87
CA LEU A 16 8.29 -4.98 -7.67
C LEU A 16 8.70 -4.59 -6.25
N PHE A 17 8.25 -5.37 -5.26
CA PHE A 17 8.66 -5.26 -3.86
C PHE A 17 9.08 -6.63 -3.36
N ASP A 18 10.13 -6.67 -2.56
CA ASP A 18 10.58 -7.88 -1.89
C ASP A 18 10.95 -7.56 -0.44
N ASN A 19 10.37 -8.31 0.49
CA ASN A 19 10.59 -8.20 1.92
C ASN A 19 10.42 -6.78 2.52
N VAL A 20 9.34 -6.08 2.16
CA VAL A 20 9.06 -4.75 2.72
C VAL A 20 8.32 -4.89 4.06
N SER A 21 8.90 -4.33 5.12
CA SER A 21 8.33 -4.33 6.47
C SER A 21 8.41 -2.95 7.12
N TYR A 22 7.28 -2.41 7.58
CA TYR A 22 7.21 -1.13 8.29
C TYR A 22 5.89 -0.97 9.04
N VAL A 23 5.81 0.05 9.88
CA VAL A 23 4.65 0.34 10.73
C VAL A 23 4.22 1.79 10.54
N ILE A 24 2.90 2.01 10.50
CA ILE A 24 2.28 3.34 10.46
C ILE A 24 1.52 3.56 11.76
N ASN A 25 1.90 4.61 12.49
CA ASN A 25 1.32 5.00 13.76
C ASN A 25 0.28 6.12 13.61
N LYS A 26 -0.50 6.32 14.67
CA LYS A 26 -1.45 7.42 14.74
C LYS A 26 -0.69 8.74 14.71
N LYS A 27 -1.16 9.69 13.89
CA LYS A 27 -0.56 11.03 13.65
C LYS A 27 0.69 11.03 12.77
N ASP A 28 1.15 9.89 12.26
CA ASP A 28 2.24 9.87 11.29
C ASP A 28 1.86 10.64 10.01
N ARG A 29 2.84 11.36 9.47
CA ARG A 29 2.76 11.99 8.14
C ARG A 29 3.91 11.46 7.31
N ILE A 30 3.63 10.49 6.44
CA ILE A 30 4.63 9.74 5.71
C ILE A 30 4.55 10.13 4.23
N ALA A 31 5.70 10.44 3.63
CA ALA A 31 5.83 10.62 2.20
C ALA A 31 6.38 9.34 1.57
N LEU A 32 5.64 8.76 0.62
CA LEU A 32 6.13 7.66 -0.20
C LEU A 32 6.70 8.22 -1.51
N VAL A 33 8.03 8.17 -1.66
CA VAL A 33 8.75 8.73 -2.80
C VAL A 33 9.38 7.64 -3.67
N GLY A 34 9.63 7.97 -4.94
CA GLY A 34 10.26 7.06 -5.90
C GLY A 34 9.87 7.42 -7.34
N LYS A 35 10.65 6.92 -8.31
CA LYS A 35 10.40 7.13 -9.76
C LYS A 35 9.03 6.59 -10.21
N ASN A 36 8.60 6.98 -11.41
CA ASN A 36 7.44 6.35 -12.04
C ASN A 36 7.71 4.85 -12.26
N GLY A 37 6.71 4.02 -12.01
CA GLY A 37 6.85 2.56 -12.01
C GLY A 37 7.46 1.96 -10.74
N ALA A 38 7.94 2.75 -9.77
CA ALA A 38 8.49 2.22 -8.50
C ALA A 38 7.45 1.61 -7.54
N GLY A 39 6.18 1.48 -7.96
CA GLY A 39 5.16 0.80 -7.15
C GLY A 39 4.39 1.66 -6.15
N LYS A 40 4.55 2.99 -6.14
CA LYS A 40 3.85 3.88 -5.19
C LYS A 40 2.34 3.66 -5.16
N SER A 41 1.69 3.72 -6.32
CA SER A 41 0.25 3.50 -6.44
C SER A 41 -0.14 2.07 -6.06
N THR A 42 0.72 1.09 -6.31
CA THR A 42 0.54 -0.31 -5.89
C THR A 42 0.53 -0.41 -4.37
N MET A 43 1.51 0.18 -3.68
CA MET A 43 1.58 0.20 -2.21
C MET A 43 0.34 0.87 -1.62
N LEU A 44 -0.08 2.03 -2.14
CA LEU A 44 -1.26 2.74 -1.64
C LEU A 44 -2.55 1.92 -1.84
N LYS A 45 -2.70 1.22 -2.98
CA LYS A 45 -3.86 0.33 -3.21
C LYS A 45 -3.87 -0.85 -2.24
N ILE A 46 -2.71 -1.40 -1.91
CA ILE A 46 -2.59 -2.49 -0.92
C ILE A 46 -3.00 -2.02 0.47
N LEU A 47 -2.48 -0.87 0.91
CA LEU A 47 -2.87 -0.27 2.19
C LEU A 47 -4.36 0.09 2.24
N ALA A 48 -4.95 0.42 1.09
CA ALA A 48 -6.38 0.67 0.94
C ALA A 48 -7.24 -0.60 0.81
N GLY A 49 -6.64 -1.80 0.81
CA GLY A 49 -7.35 -3.06 0.60
C GLY A 49 -7.91 -3.25 -0.81
N LEU A 50 -7.52 -2.40 -1.76
CA LEU A 50 -7.95 -2.46 -3.17
C LEU A 50 -7.12 -3.44 -4.00
N GLN A 51 -6.01 -3.91 -3.46
CA GLN A 51 -5.13 -4.90 -4.10
C GLN A 51 -4.51 -5.78 -3.01
N GLN A 52 -4.43 -7.08 -3.25
CA GLN A 52 -3.74 -8.01 -2.37
C GLN A 52 -2.25 -8.11 -2.72
N PRO A 53 -1.38 -8.33 -1.74
CA PRO A 53 0.01 -8.65 -2.03
C PRO A 53 0.16 -10.07 -2.57
N THR A 54 1.31 -10.34 -3.20
CA THR A 54 1.67 -11.70 -3.62
C THR A 54 1.96 -12.56 -2.39
N SER A 55 2.66 -12.02 -1.40
CA SER A 55 2.86 -12.63 -0.08
C SER A 55 3.17 -11.56 0.98
N GLY A 56 3.25 -12.00 2.24
CA GLY A 56 3.35 -11.12 3.40
C GLY A 56 1.98 -10.74 3.95
N ASN A 57 1.95 -9.82 4.91
CA ASN A 57 0.74 -9.45 5.62
C ASN A 57 0.62 -7.93 5.82
N VAL A 58 -0.62 -7.43 5.77
CA VAL A 58 -0.98 -6.06 6.16
C VAL A 58 -2.05 -6.14 7.24
N SER A 59 -1.69 -5.74 8.46
CA SER A 59 -2.58 -5.77 9.62
C SER A 59 -3.14 -4.37 9.89
N ILE A 60 -4.46 -4.23 9.78
CA ILE A 60 -5.20 -2.99 10.01
C ILE A 60 -6.20 -3.21 11.16
N PRO A 61 -6.23 -2.36 12.21
CA PRO A 61 -7.23 -2.46 13.28
C PRO A 61 -8.65 -2.32 12.76
N ARG A 62 -9.60 -3.09 13.34
CA ARG A 62 -11.00 -3.13 12.87
C ARG A 62 -11.72 -1.80 12.94
N GLU A 63 -11.49 -1.02 13.99
CA GLU A 63 -12.07 0.31 14.17
C GLU A 63 -11.43 1.43 13.30
N LEU A 64 -10.47 1.10 12.44
CA LEU A 64 -9.81 2.09 11.57
C LEU A 64 -10.50 2.16 10.20
N THR A 65 -10.86 3.36 9.77
CA THR A 65 -11.36 3.62 8.40
C THR A 65 -10.22 4.07 7.51
N ILE A 66 -10.11 3.49 6.31
CA ILE A 66 -9.14 3.90 5.29
C ILE A 66 -9.83 4.76 4.23
N GLY A 67 -9.31 5.96 4.02
CA GLY A 67 -9.62 6.79 2.85
C GLY A 67 -8.55 6.63 1.78
N TYR A 68 -8.97 6.42 0.52
CA TYR A 68 -8.07 6.33 -0.62
C TYR A 68 -8.45 7.36 -1.69
N LEU A 69 -7.48 8.20 -2.06
CA LEU A 69 -7.60 9.15 -3.15
C LEU A 69 -6.87 8.60 -4.37
N PRO A 70 -7.57 8.23 -5.46
CA PRO A 70 -6.91 7.74 -6.66
C PRO A 70 -6.12 8.85 -7.36
N GLN A 71 -5.07 8.45 -8.09
CA GLN A 71 -4.25 9.38 -8.86
C GLN A 71 -5.04 10.13 -9.94
N VAL A 72 -6.03 9.46 -10.54
CA VAL A 72 -6.98 10.05 -11.47
C VAL A 72 -8.36 9.92 -10.83
N MET A 73 -9.02 11.06 -10.64
CA MET A 73 -10.38 11.11 -10.12
C MET A 73 -11.35 11.17 -11.30
N ILE A 74 -12.32 10.27 -11.32
CA ILE A 74 -13.46 10.35 -12.24
C ILE A 74 -14.58 11.00 -11.45
N LEU A 75 -14.98 12.20 -11.86
CA LEU A 75 -16.14 12.89 -11.30
C LEU A 75 -17.36 12.49 -12.13
N THR A 76 -18.43 12.08 -11.46
CA THR A 76 -19.76 11.99 -12.06
C THR A 76 -20.52 13.25 -11.70
N ASP A 77 -21.23 13.83 -12.68
CA ASP A 77 -22.13 14.96 -12.47
C ASP A 77 -23.29 14.62 -11.51
#